data_AF-A0A3T1B3A7-F1
#
_entry.id   AF-A0A3T1B3A7-F1
#
_cell.length_a   1.000
_cell.length_b   1.000
_cell.length_c   1.000
_cell.angle_alpha   90.00
_cell.angle_beta   90.00
_cell.angle_gamma   90.00
#
_symmetry.space_group_name_H-M   'P 1'
#
loop_
_entity.id
_entity.type
_entity.pdbx_description
1 polymer ?
#
loop_
_entity_poly.entity_id
_entity_poly.type
_entity_poly.pdbx_seq_one_letter_code
_entity_poly.pdbx_strand_id
1 'polypeptide(L)'
;MTDKRTIRVTVRGSFDNLTADQKAELIAAGAEHADMLAVEYTAEGHLHYDLAARPFFTFRFAEQVDEEKDIPQVTARAEAKAAAWMTARGYGFKRITSQTVDMSEVPLGPRGRRLQG
;
A
#
# COMPACT_ATOMS: atom_id res chain seq x y z
N MET A 1 -22.36 12.93 -15.17
CA MET A 1 -22.44 12.03 -14.01
C MET A 1 -21.01 11.66 -13.67
N THR A 2 -20.49 12.16 -12.56
CA THR A 2 -19.10 11.87 -12.17
C THR A 2 -19.11 10.51 -11.48
N ASP A 3 -18.80 9.46 -12.23
CA ASP A 3 -18.68 8.12 -11.68
C ASP A 3 -17.32 8.04 -10.99
N LYS A 4 -17.33 8.18 -9.66
CA LYS A 4 -16.11 8.12 -8.85
C LYS A 4 -15.63 6.68 -8.77
N ARG A 5 -14.56 6.37 -9.49
CA ARG A 5 -13.90 5.07 -9.48
C ARG A 5 -12.98 4.98 -8.29
N THR A 6 -13.13 3.94 -7.48
CA THR A 6 -12.23 3.69 -6.35
C THR A 6 -11.08 2.83 -6.82
N ILE A 7 -9.89 3.43 -6.88
CA ILE A 7 -8.69 2.76 -7.34
C ILE A 7 -7.87 2.34 -6.12
N ARG A 8 -7.58 1.05 -6.04
CA ARG A 8 -6.74 0.48 -5.00
C ARG A 8 -5.41 0.09 -5.60
N VAL A 9 -4.33 0.65 -5.05
CA VAL A 9 -2.97 0.32 -5.45
C VAL A 9 -2.27 -0.39 -4.31
N THR A 10 -1.69 -1.55 -4.62
CA THR A 10 -0.85 -2.32 -3.71
C THR A 10 0.56 -2.33 -4.26
N VAL A 11 1.47 -1.61 -3.60
CA VAL A 11 2.89 -1.60 -3.93
C VAL A 11 3.60 -2.60 -3.02
N ARG A 12 4.31 -3.56 -3.58
CA ARG A 12 5.08 -4.57 -2.84
C ARG A 12 6.55 -4.45 -3.19
N GLY A 13 7.41 -4.62 -2.20
CA GLY A 13 8.84 -4.69 -2.41
C GLY A 13 9.56 -5.37 -1.27
N SER A 14 10.88 -5.43 -1.39
CA SER A 14 11.76 -5.93 -0.33
C SER A 14 12.65 -4.80 0.16
N PHE A 15 12.85 -4.73 1.47
CA PHE A 15 13.91 -3.90 2.01
C PHE A 15 15.27 -4.46 1.59
N ASP A 16 16.20 -3.56 1.31
CA ASP A 16 17.56 -3.87 0.92
C ASP A 16 18.54 -3.39 1.98
N ASN A 17 19.48 -4.26 2.34
CA ASN A 17 20.59 -3.97 3.24
C ASN A 17 20.21 -3.28 4.58
N LEU A 18 19.09 -3.67 5.20
CA LEU A 18 18.71 -3.14 6.51
C LEU A 18 19.75 -3.47 7.58
N THR A 19 20.28 -2.43 8.22
CA THR A 19 21.14 -2.56 9.40
C THR A 19 20.33 -3.08 10.61
N ALA A 20 21.03 -3.58 11.64
CA ALA A 20 20.37 -4.05 12.86
C ALA A 20 19.58 -2.94 13.55
N ASP A 21 20.09 -1.71 13.51
CA ASP A 21 19.46 -0.52 14.08
C ASP A 21 18.16 -0.17 13.34
N GLN A 22 18.21 -0.08 12.01
CA GLN A 22 17.03 0.15 11.17
C GLN A 22 15.96 -0.93 11.32
N LYS A 23 16.37 -2.19 11.52
CA LYS A 23 15.43 -3.27 11.84
C LYS A 23 14.77 -3.06 13.20
N ALA A 24 15.53 -2.66 14.21
CA ALA A 24 14.99 -2.39 15.53
C ALA A 24 14.01 -1.20 15.49
N GLU A 25 14.33 -0.15 14.74
CA GLU A 25 13.41 0.98 14.50
C GLU A 25 12.13 0.53 13.79
N LEU A 26 12.23 -0.27 12.73
CA LEU A 26 11.07 -0.83 12.04
C LEU A 26 10.27 -1.77 12.95
N ILE A 27 10.90 -2.54 13.83
CA ILE A 27 10.18 -3.40 14.77
C ILE A 27 9.45 -2.55 15.83
N ALA A 28 10.10 -1.48 16.32
CA ALA A 28 9.53 -0.55 17.29
C ALA A 28 8.35 0.24 16.70
N ALA A 29 8.54 0.84 15.52
CA ALA A 29 7.47 1.50 14.75
C ALA A 29 6.42 0.48 14.27
N GLY A 30 6.84 -0.78 14.10
CA GLY A 30 6.00 -1.90 13.78
C GLY A 30 4.91 -2.10 14.81
N ALA A 31 5.12 -1.86 16.10
CA ALA A 31 4.01 -1.99 17.06
C ALA A 31 2.85 -1.01 16.80
N GLU A 32 3.12 0.16 16.19
CA GLU A 32 2.11 1.15 15.79
C GLU A 32 1.54 0.90 14.38
N HIS A 33 2.25 0.14 13.54
CA HIS A 33 1.91 -0.14 12.13
C HIS A 33 1.60 -1.62 11.82
N ALA A 34 1.78 -2.52 12.80
CA ALA A 34 1.54 -3.97 12.75
C ALA A 34 0.12 -4.28 13.20
N ASP A 35 -0.83 -3.44 12.80
CA ASP A 35 -2.19 -3.91 12.71
C ASP A 35 -2.23 -4.90 11.52
N MET A 36 -1.85 -6.15 11.82
CA MET A 36 -1.84 -7.30 10.91
C MET A 36 -3.24 -7.56 10.32
N LEU A 37 -4.29 -6.97 10.90
CA LEU A 37 -5.70 -7.11 10.53
C LEU A 37 -6.25 -5.89 9.76
N ALA A 38 -5.58 -4.73 9.82
CA ALA A 38 -5.95 -3.52 9.09
C ALA A 38 -5.59 -3.66 7.61
N VAL A 39 -6.51 -4.26 6.86
CA VAL A 39 -6.53 -4.22 5.39
C VAL A 39 -7.13 -2.88 4.93
N GLU A 40 -6.60 -1.78 5.46
CA GLU A 40 -7.10 -0.45 5.16
C GLU A 40 -6.35 0.16 3.99
N TYR A 41 -7.10 0.47 2.94
CA TYR A 41 -6.59 1.28 1.84
C TYR A 41 -7.00 2.72 2.12
N THR A 42 -6.03 3.56 2.46
CA THR A 42 -6.25 4.96 2.78
C THR A 42 -5.62 5.86 1.71
N ALA A 43 -6.11 7.10 1.62
CA ALA A 43 -5.54 8.13 0.75
C ALA A 43 -4.20 8.66 1.27
N GLU A 44 -3.87 8.42 2.53
CA GLU A 44 -2.52 8.69 3.06
C GLU A 44 -1.56 7.58 2.63
N GLY A 45 -2.06 6.35 2.59
CA GLY A 45 -1.33 5.14 2.24
C GLY A 45 -0.77 4.45 3.47
N HIS A 46 -1.05 3.16 3.60
CA HIS A 46 -0.68 2.36 4.77
C HIS A 46 0.45 1.40 4.41
N LEU A 47 1.58 1.49 5.12
CA LEU A 47 2.70 0.57 4.94
C LEU A 47 2.59 -0.59 5.92
N HIS A 48 2.49 -1.80 5.39
CA HIS A 48 2.55 -3.04 6.14
C HIS A 48 3.85 -3.77 5.82
N TYR A 49 4.53 -4.34 6.81
CA TYR A 49 5.74 -5.12 6.59
C TYR A 49 5.86 -6.23 7.63
N ASP A 50 6.51 -7.32 7.25
CA ASP A 50 6.77 -8.45 8.14
C ASP A 50 8.27 -8.70 8.22
N LEU A 51 8.96 -8.16 9.21
CA LEU A 51 10.40 -8.40 9.32
C LEU A 51 10.75 -9.80 9.87
N ALA A 52 9.78 -10.50 10.46
CA ALA A 52 9.97 -11.76 11.14
C ALA A 52 10.14 -12.94 10.17
N ALA A 53 9.31 -13.05 9.13
CA ALA A 53 9.46 -14.09 8.13
C ALA A 53 10.37 -13.65 6.98
N ARG A 54 10.31 -12.38 6.56
CA ARG A 54 10.97 -11.97 5.31
C ARG A 54 10.98 -10.46 5.13
N PRO A 55 12.11 -9.77 4.83
CA PRO A 55 12.20 -8.30 4.76
C PRO A 55 11.44 -7.71 3.56
N PHE A 56 10.13 -7.82 3.58
CA PHE A 56 9.19 -7.43 2.55
C PHE A 56 8.21 -6.43 3.15
N PHE A 57 7.79 -5.52 2.31
CA PHE A 57 6.79 -4.53 2.64
C PHE A 57 5.70 -4.55 1.58
N THR A 58 4.53 -4.09 2.00
CA THR A 58 3.33 -3.90 1.20
C THR A 58 2.74 -2.56 1.58
N PHE A 59 2.81 -1.60 0.68
CA PHE A 59 2.15 -0.32 0.80
C PHE A 59 0.79 -0.39 0.11
N ARG A 60 -0.27 -0.01 0.82
CA ARG A 60 -1.65 -0.03 0.33
C ARG A 60 -2.17 1.40 0.27
N PHE A 61 -2.63 1.79 -0.92
CA PHE A 61 -3.11 3.12 -1.20
C PHE A 61 -4.46 3.04 -1.89
N ALA A 62 -5.41 3.90 -1.50
CA ALA A 62 -6.63 4.09 -2.27
C ALA A 62 -6.89 5.56 -2.54
N GLU A 63 -7.32 5.84 -3.76
CA GLU A 63 -7.76 7.17 -4.18
C GLU A 63 -9.01 7.02 -5.05
N GLN A 64 -9.85 8.04 -5.04
CA GLN A 64 -10.99 8.13 -5.94
C GLN A 64 -10.60 8.98 -7.14
N VAL A 65 -10.88 8.48 -8.35
CA VAL A 65 -10.66 9.23 -9.59
C VAL A 65 -11.96 9.33 -10.38
N ASP A 66 -12.09 10.42 -11.11
CA ASP A 66 -13.25 10.67 -11.95
C ASP A 66 -13.10 10.03 -13.35
N GLU A 67 -11.87 9.89 -13.84
CA GLU A 67 -11.58 9.37 -15.18
C GLU A 67 -10.57 8.19 -15.13
N GLU A 68 -10.75 7.22 -16.03
CA GLU A 68 -9.86 6.04 -16.14
C GLU A 68 -8.42 6.45 -16.48
N LYS A 69 -8.25 7.56 -17.22
CA LYS A 69 -6.94 8.11 -17.58
C LYS A 69 -6.09 8.53 -16.37
N ASP A 70 -6.71 8.74 -15.21
CA ASP A 70 -6.02 9.10 -13.96
C ASP A 70 -5.52 7.85 -13.19
N ILE A 71 -5.99 6.64 -13.52
CA ILE A 71 -5.57 5.39 -12.86
C ILE A 71 -4.04 5.18 -12.86
N PRO A 72 -3.31 5.42 -13.99
CA PRO A 72 -1.86 5.37 -14.00
C PRO A 72 -1.23 6.40 -13.04
N GLN A 73 -1.84 7.58 -12.87
CA GLN A 73 -1.36 8.61 -11.96
C GLN A 73 -1.53 8.21 -10.49
N VAL A 74 -2.63 7.54 -10.14
CA VAL A 74 -2.84 6.95 -8.81
C VAL A 74 -1.72 5.94 -8.49
N THR A 75 -1.36 5.11 -9.47
CA THR A 75 -0.30 4.11 -9.32
C THR A 75 1.05 4.79 -9.05
N ALA A 76 1.40 5.78 -9.86
CA ALA A 76 2.63 6.56 -9.68
C ALA A 76 2.68 7.29 -8.32
N ARG A 77 1.55 7.82 -7.85
CA ARG A 77 1.44 8.43 -6.51
C ARG A 77 1.68 7.43 -5.40
N ALA A 78 1.12 6.23 -5.51
CA ALA A 78 1.31 5.17 -4.52
C ALA A 78 2.78 4.74 -4.44
N GLU A 79 3.44 4.56 -5.59
CA GLU A 79 4.87 4.24 -5.64
C GLU A 79 5.73 5.37 -5.08
N ALA A 80 5.46 6.62 -5.46
CA ALA A 80 6.18 7.78 -4.97
C ALA A 80 6.03 7.95 -3.45
N LYS A 81 4.83 7.72 -2.89
CA LYS A 81 4.60 7.73 -1.44
C LYS A 81 5.36 6.61 -0.72
N ALA A 82 5.34 5.40 -1.27
CA ALA A 82 6.08 4.28 -0.72
C ALA A 82 7.60 4.56 -0.72
N ALA A 83 8.13 5.04 -1.84
CA ALA A 83 9.53 5.42 -1.97
C ALA A 83 9.90 6.57 -1.01
N ALA A 84 9.08 7.61 -0.94
CA ALA A 84 9.29 8.74 -0.04
C ALA A 84 9.32 8.31 1.43
N TRP A 85 8.42 7.42 1.85
CA TRP A 85 8.38 6.89 3.22
C TRP A 85 9.69 6.16 3.59
N MET A 86 10.25 5.41 2.63
CA MET A 86 11.50 4.66 2.81
C MET A 86 12.71 5.57 2.78
N THR A 87 12.80 6.45 1.79
CA THR A 87 13.91 7.40 1.64
C THR A 87 13.97 8.38 2.80
N ALA A 88 12.83 8.87 3.30
CA ALA A 88 12.76 9.75 4.46
C ALA A 88 13.36 9.13 5.73
N ARG A 89 13.36 7.79 5.82
CA ARG A 89 13.94 7.02 6.94
C ARG A 89 15.27 6.36 6.59
N GLY A 90 15.79 6.61 5.38
CA GLY A 90 17.05 6.03 4.91
C GLY A 90 17.01 4.51 4.65
N TYR A 91 15.82 3.92 4.48
CA TYR A 91 15.71 2.49 4.19
C TYR A 91 15.98 2.20 2.71
N GLY A 92 16.90 1.28 2.46
CA GLY A 92 17.09 0.70 1.13
C GLY A 92 15.90 -0.17 0.74
N PHE A 93 15.52 -0.15 -0.53
CA PHE A 93 14.45 -0.99 -1.06
C PHE A 93 14.78 -1.47 -2.49
N LYS A 94 14.26 -2.64 -2.84
CA LYS A 94 14.42 -3.25 -4.16
C LYS A 94 13.19 -4.07 -4.55
N ARG A 95 13.14 -4.43 -5.83
CA ARG A 95 12.10 -5.30 -6.41
C ARG A 95 10.69 -4.75 -6.14
N ILE A 96 10.52 -3.45 -6.35
CA ILE A 96 9.20 -2.83 -6.26
C ILE A 96 8.33 -3.34 -7.41
N THR A 97 7.10 -3.69 -7.07
CA THR A 97 6.04 -4.06 -7.99
C THR A 97 4.75 -3.40 -7.53
N SER A 98 4.01 -2.78 -8.44
CA SER A 98 2.71 -2.18 -8.16
C SER A 98 1.59 -3.01 -8.77
N GLN A 99 0.51 -3.22 -8.02
CA GLN A 99 -0.72 -3.81 -8.52
C GLN A 99 -1.85 -2.82 -8.33
N THR A 100 -2.48 -2.43 -9.43
CA THR A 100 -3.61 -1.50 -9.43
C THR A 100 -4.89 -2.26 -9.72
N VAL A 101 -5.93 -1.99 -8.94
CA VAL A 101 -7.24 -2.63 -9.02
C VAL A 101 -8.30 -1.53 -9.03
N ASP A 102 -9.08 -1.47 -10.11
CA ASP A 102 -10.26 -0.63 -10.18
C ASP A 102 -11.46 -1.37 -9.58
N MET A 103 -11.96 -0.88 -8.45
CA MET A 103 -13.12 -1.47 -7.78
C MET A 103 -14.44 -1.25 -8.53
N SER A 104 -14.49 -0.33 -9.49
CA SER A 104 -15.67 -0.14 -10.37
C SER A 104 -15.81 -1.27 -11.39
N GLU A 105 -14.70 -1.89 -11.80
CA GLU A 105 -14.67 -3.04 -12.72
C GLU A 105 -14.78 -4.39 -12.02
N VAL A 106 -14.50 -4.45 -10.71
CA VAL A 106 -14.64 -5.67 -9.92
C VAL A 106 -16.13 -6.00 -9.81
N PRO A 107 -16.61 -7.11 -10.42
CA PRO A 107 -17.98 -7.53 -10.21
C PRO A 107 -18.17 -7.75 -8.72
N LEU A 108 -19.22 -7.18 -8.14
CA LEU A 108 -19.62 -7.42 -6.76
C LEU A 108 -19.85 -8.92 -6.57
N GLY A 109 -18.79 -9.66 -6.26
CA GLY A 109 -18.89 -11.07 -5.93
C GLY A 109 -19.79 -11.23 -4.71
N PRO A 110 -20.36 -12.43 -4.47
CA PRO A 110 -21.29 -12.68 -3.37
C PRO A 110 -20.76 -12.33 -1.96
N ARG A 111 -19.45 -12.05 -1.83
CA ARG A 111 -18.79 -11.59 -0.60
C ARG A 111 -18.75 -10.06 -0.40
N GLY A 112 -19.12 -9.26 -1.40
CA GLY A 112 -19.23 -7.79 -1.29
C GLY A 112 -20.46 -7.31 -0.51
N ARG A 113 -21.41 -8.22 -0.21
CA ARG A 113 -22.67 -7.89 0.48
C ARG A 113 -22.54 -7.74 2.01
N ARG A 114 -21.38 -8.00 2.62
CA ARG A 114 -21.28 -8.15 4.09
C ARG A 114 -20.68 -6.98 4.88
N LEU A 115 -20.42 -5.84 4.25
CA LEU A 115 -19.90 -4.64 4.93
C LEU A 115 -20.77 -3.39 4.76
N GLN A 116 -22.01 -3.55 4.31
CA GLN A 116 -23.07 -2.55 4.52
C GLN A 116 -24.28 -3.27 5.08
N GLY A 117 -24.31 -3.40 6.40
CA GLY A 117 -25.43 -3.88 7.20
C GLY A 117 -25.33 -3.23 8.55
#